data_AF-A0A1B6JLW1-F1
#
_entry.id   AF-A0A1B6JLW1-F1
#
_cell.length_a   1.000
_cell.length_b   1.000
_cell.length_c   1.000
_cell.angle_alpha   90.00
_cell.angle_beta   90.00
_cell.angle_gamma   90.00
#
_symmetry.space_group_name_H-M   'P 1'
#
loop_
_entity.id
_entity.type
_entity.pdbx_description
1 polymer ?
#
loop_
_entity_poly.entity_id
_entity_poly.type
_entity_poly.pdbx_seq_one_letter_code
_entity_poly.pdbx_strand_id
1 'polypeptide(L)'
;QKDMDYLKEQNLEFRCEPCNKARRKSMRLEYAEGGLTLETVMTTLKEMQEVQKNNAADFNKAYEALHTGLQENTGTLRGGMERIEEYVKEIDELKRENAALKSKVVNLEQRVEDLENYSRRNCLEIHGIPEGRGERVSDVV
;
A
#
# COMPACT_ATOMS: atom_id res chain seq x y z
N GLN A 1 3.25 -34.50 46.95
CA GLN A 1 4.44 -34.97 46.22
C GLN A 1 4.73 -36.45 46.45
N LYS A 2 4.94 -36.91 47.71
CA LYS A 2 5.34 -38.30 48.02
C LYS A 2 4.43 -39.39 47.41
N ASP A 3 3.12 -39.19 47.37
CA ASP A 3 2.17 -40.19 46.82
C ASP A 3 2.29 -40.33 45.29
N MET A 4 2.66 -39.26 44.58
CA MET A 4 2.86 -39.28 43.13
C MET A 4 4.16 -39.98 42.75
N ASP A 5 5.17 -39.90 43.61
CA ASP A 5 6.46 -40.56 43.40
C ASP A 5 6.34 -42.07 43.67
N TYR A 6 5.58 -42.47 44.71
CA TYR A 6 5.24 -43.88 44.98
C TYR A 6 4.48 -44.55 43.83
N LEU A 7 3.52 -43.84 43.22
CA LEU A 7 2.75 -44.36 42.07
C LEU A 7 3.62 -44.54 40.82
N LYS A 8 4.57 -43.63 40.58
CA LYS A 8 5.55 -43.77 39.48
C LYS A 8 6.48 -44.96 39.69
N GLU A 9 6.93 -45.21 40.92
CA GLU A 9 7.79 -46.35 41.25
C GLU A 9 7.08 -47.71 41.08
N GLN A 10 5.76 -47.75 41.31
CA GLN A 10 4.93 -48.94 41.11
C GLN A 10 4.41 -49.09 39.66
N ASN A 11 4.85 -48.23 38.73
CA ASN A 11 4.35 -48.18 37.34
C ASN A 11 2.83 -47.96 37.24
N LEU A 12 2.22 -47.38 38.27
CA LEU A 12 0.80 -47.06 38.32
C LEU A 12 0.61 -45.60 37.91
N GLU A 13 0.11 -45.40 36.70
CA GLU A 13 -0.17 -44.05 36.20
C GLU A 13 -1.38 -43.47 36.94
N PHE A 14 -1.20 -42.38 37.68
CA PHE A 14 -2.32 -41.68 38.32
C PHE A 14 -3.24 -41.10 37.25
N ARG A 15 -4.38 -41.74 37.04
CA ARG A 15 -5.43 -41.26 36.14
C ARG A 15 -6.58 -40.76 37.00
N CYS A 16 -6.84 -39.46 36.95
CA CYS A 16 -8.03 -38.87 37.55
C CYS A 16 -9.28 -39.51 36.92
N GLU A 17 -10.02 -40.33 37.68
CA GLU A 17 -11.20 -41.06 37.20
C GLU A 17 -12.28 -40.16 36.59
N PRO A 18 -12.64 -39.01 37.22
CA PRO A 18 -13.55 -38.03 36.62
C PRO A 18 -13.01 -37.46 35.30
N CYS A 19 -11.73 -37.12 35.26
CA CYS A 19 -11.06 -36.54 34.09
C CYS A 19 -10.97 -37.54 32.93
N ASN A 20 -10.73 -38.82 33.23
CA ASN A 20 -10.68 -39.91 32.26
C ASN A 20 -12.08 -40.17 31.66
N LYS A 21 -13.13 -40.16 32.49
CA LYS A 21 -14.52 -40.30 32.02
C LYS A 21 -14.95 -39.12 31.14
N ALA A 22 -14.60 -37.89 31.50
CA ALA A 22 -14.87 -36.69 30.69
C ALA A 22 -14.14 -36.74 29.34
N ARG A 23 -12.84 -37.10 29.33
CA ARG A 23 -12.06 -37.24 28.10
C ARG A 23 -12.62 -38.32 27.17
N ARG A 24 -13.11 -39.44 27.71
CA ARG A 24 -13.75 -40.50 26.91
C ARG A 24 -15.10 -40.09 26.34
N LYS A 25 -15.88 -39.26 27.05
CA LYS A 25 -17.14 -38.70 26.52
C LYS A 25 -16.90 -37.77 25.33
N SER A 26 -15.88 -36.91 25.41
CA SER A 26 -15.51 -35.99 24.31
C SER A 26 -15.09 -36.68 23.01
N MET A 27 -14.65 -37.94 23.08
CA MET A 27 -14.21 -38.74 21.92
C MET A 27 -15.31 -39.67 21.40
N ARG A 28 -16.48 -39.70 22.03
CA ARG A 28 -17.56 -40.62 21.69
C ARG A 28 -18.61 -39.86 20.89
N LEU A 29 -18.73 -40.21 19.60
CA LEU A 29 -19.92 -39.87 18.83
C LEU A 29 -21.12 -40.52 19.54
N GLU A 30 -22.05 -39.70 20.03
CA GLU A 30 -23.26 -40.18 20.68
C GLU A 30 -24.19 -40.76 19.61
N TYR A 31 -24.05 -42.06 19.35
CA TYR A 31 -25.10 -42.82 18.68
C TYR A 31 -26.09 -43.27 19.75
N ALA A 32 -27.38 -43.06 19.50
CA ALA A 32 -28.46 -43.64 20.30
C ALA A 32 -28.21 -45.15 20.49
N GLU A 33 -28.62 -45.70 21.64
CA GLU A 33 -28.48 -47.12 21.95
C GLU A 33 -29.25 -47.99 20.94
N GLY A 34 -28.60 -48.26 19.82
CA GLY A 34 -29.04 -49.01 18.67
C GLY A 34 -27.80 -49.19 17.79
N GLY A 35 -27.34 -50.43 17.65
CA GLY A 35 -26.06 -50.73 17.02
C GLY A 35 -25.92 -50.06 15.65
N LEU A 36 -24.73 -49.54 15.36
CA LEU A 36 -24.38 -49.00 14.04
C LEU A 36 -24.81 -49.99 12.95
N THR A 37 -25.88 -49.67 12.23
CA THR A 37 -26.33 -50.48 11.11
C THR A 37 -25.47 -50.15 9.89
N LEU A 38 -25.23 -51.14 9.04
CA LEU A 38 -24.55 -50.93 7.76
C LEU A 38 -25.25 -49.86 6.90
N GLU A 39 -26.58 -49.75 7.03
CA GLU A 39 -27.40 -48.73 6.38
C GLU A 39 -27.07 -47.32 6.87
N THR A 40 -26.81 -47.14 8.17
CA THR A 40 -26.37 -45.87 8.75
C THR A 40 -25.00 -45.47 8.18
N VAL A 41 -24.06 -46.43 8.10
CA VAL A 41 -22.73 -46.21 7.52
C VAL A 41 -22.82 -45.84 6.04
N MET A 42 -23.62 -46.57 5.25
CA MET A 42 -23.81 -46.28 3.82
C MET A 42 -24.44 -44.91 3.57
N THR A 43 -25.38 -44.50 4.43
CA THR A 43 -26.03 -43.18 4.33
C THR A 43 -25.03 -42.06 4.63
N THR A 44 -24.27 -42.19 5.72
CA THR A 44 -23.22 -41.21 6.05
C THR A 44 -22.13 -41.13 4.98
N LEU A 45 -21.74 -42.24 4.34
CA LEU A 45 -20.78 -42.22 3.23
C LEU A 45 -21.31 -41.47 2.01
N LYS A 46 -22.60 -41.62 1.68
CA LYS A 46 -23.23 -40.85 0.58
C LYS A 46 -23.29 -39.36 0.91
N GLU A 47 -23.64 -39.01 2.14
CA GLU A 47 -23.64 -37.62 2.62
C GLU A 47 -22.23 -37.02 2.55
N MET A 48 -21.21 -37.76 3.01
CA MET A 48 -19.80 -37.33 2.91
C MET A 48 -19.37 -37.14 1.45
N GLN A 49 -19.79 -38.03 0.55
CA GLN A 49 -19.47 -37.91 -0.88
C GLN A 49 -20.10 -36.65 -1.50
N GLU A 50 -21.36 -36.34 -1.17
CA GLU A 50 -22.02 -35.11 -1.64
C GLU A 50 -21.40 -33.85 -1.02
N VAL A 51 -21.09 -33.86 0.29
CA VAL A 51 -20.36 -32.75 0.93
C VAL A 51 -19.00 -32.54 0.26
N GLN A 52 -18.27 -33.61 -0.06
CA GLN A 52 -16.99 -33.51 -0.74
C GLN A 52 -17.12 -32.91 -2.14
N LYS A 53 -18.15 -33.31 -2.88
CA LYS A 53 -18.46 -32.78 -4.22
C LYS A 53 -18.81 -31.29 -4.15
N ASN A 54 -19.63 -30.89 -3.19
CA ASN A 54 -19.99 -29.48 -2.97
C ASN A 54 -18.76 -28.65 -2.57
N ASN A 55 -17.94 -29.15 -1.65
CA ASN A 55 -16.70 -28.49 -1.24
C ASN A 55 -15.74 -28.30 -2.42
N ALA A 56 -15.61 -29.30 -3.30
CA ALA A 56 -14.77 -29.17 -4.50
C ALA A 56 -15.33 -28.10 -5.45
N ALA A 57 -16.64 -28.05 -5.64
CA ALA A 57 -17.28 -27.02 -6.46
C ALA A 57 -17.09 -25.62 -5.88
N ASP A 58 -17.25 -25.44 -4.58
CA ASP A 58 -17.09 -24.15 -3.92
C ASP A 58 -15.62 -23.70 -3.88
N PHE A 59 -14.67 -24.63 -3.72
CA PHE A 59 -13.26 -24.34 -3.85
C PHE A 59 -12.92 -23.85 -5.26
N ASN A 60 -13.44 -24.50 -6.30
CA ASN A 60 -13.21 -24.07 -7.69
C ASN A 60 -13.78 -22.68 -7.94
N LYS A 61 -14.99 -22.37 -7.46
CA LYS A 61 -15.56 -21.01 -7.57
C LYS A 61 -14.71 -19.97 -6.85
N ALA A 62 -14.24 -20.27 -5.65
CA ALA A 62 -13.36 -19.36 -4.89
C ALA A 62 -12.03 -19.14 -5.62
N TYR A 63 -11.48 -20.19 -6.21
CA TYR A 63 -10.26 -20.11 -7.02
C TYR A 63 -10.45 -19.26 -8.27
N GLU A 64 -11.55 -19.44 -9.01
CA GLU A 64 -11.89 -18.63 -10.18
C GLU A 64 -12.05 -17.16 -9.79
N ALA A 65 -12.79 -16.86 -8.72
CA ALA A 65 -12.96 -15.50 -8.22
C ALA A 65 -11.61 -14.85 -7.84
N LEU A 66 -10.74 -15.59 -7.15
CA LEU A 66 -9.39 -15.13 -6.83
C LEU A 66 -8.58 -14.87 -8.10
N HIS A 67 -8.64 -15.76 -9.08
CA HIS A 67 -7.91 -15.62 -10.33
C HIS A 67 -8.36 -14.40 -11.12
N THR A 68 -9.67 -14.18 -11.24
CA THR A 68 -10.23 -12.98 -11.88
C THR A 68 -9.79 -11.72 -11.14
N GLY A 69 -9.91 -11.68 -9.80
CA GLY A 69 -9.46 -10.54 -9.01
C GLY A 69 -7.95 -10.26 -9.15
N LEU A 70 -7.13 -11.31 -9.27
CA LEU A 70 -5.69 -11.17 -9.50
C LEU A 70 -5.40 -10.59 -10.89
N GLN A 71 -6.13 -11.01 -11.93
CA GLN A 71 -6.00 -10.47 -13.28
C GLN A 71 -6.41 -9.00 -13.34
N GLU A 72 -7.52 -8.62 -12.72
CA GLU A 72 -7.99 -7.23 -12.63
C GLU A 72 -6.98 -6.33 -11.90
N ASN A 73 -6.43 -6.81 -10.78
CA ASN A 73 -5.42 -6.08 -10.03
C ASN A 73 -4.13 -5.91 -10.85
N THR A 74 -3.69 -6.96 -11.53
CA THR A 74 -2.54 -6.90 -12.43
C THR A 74 -2.75 -5.90 -13.57
N GLY A 75 -3.96 -5.86 -14.15
CA GLY A 75 -4.33 -4.88 -15.17
C GLY A 75 -4.33 -3.44 -14.63
N THR A 76 -4.88 -3.24 -13.43
CA THR A 76 -4.91 -1.94 -12.77
C THR A 76 -3.50 -1.43 -12.45
N LEU A 77 -2.63 -2.31 -11.95
CA LEU A 77 -1.22 -1.99 -11.69
C LEU A 77 -0.49 -1.60 -12.98
N ARG A 78 -0.67 -2.36 -14.07
CA ARG A 78 -0.07 -2.04 -15.37
C ARG A 78 -0.52 -0.66 -15.87
N GLY A 79 -1.82 -0.39 -15.88
CA GLY A 79 -2.34 0.93 -16.29
C GLY A 79 -1.95 2.06 -15.32
N GLY A 80 -1.67 1.75 -14.05
CA GLY A 80 -1.06 2.69 -13.11
C GLY A 80 0.39 3.01 -13.48
N MET A 81 1.19 2.00 -13.81
CA MET A 81 2.60 2.17 -14.21
C MET A 81 2.72 2.98 -15.50
N GLU A 82 1.88 2.71 -16.50
CA GLU A 82 1.86 3.47 -17.77
C GLU A 82 1.60 4.97 -17.54
N ARG A 83 0.60 5.31 -16.71
CA ARG A 83 0.32 6.71 -16.36
C ARG A 83 1.45 7.38 -15.59
N ILE A 84 2.12 6.64 -14.70
CA ILE A 84 3.29 7.16 -13.98
C ILE A 84 4.41 7.47 -14.96
N GLU A 85 4.67 6.60 -15.95
CA GLU A 85 5.68 6.86 -16.97
C GLU A 85 5.35 8.09 -17.82
N GLU A 86 4.09 8.30 -18.17
CA GLU A 86 3.62 9.52 -18.85
C GLU A 86 3.88 10.78 -18.02
N TYR A 87 3.47 10.78 -16.74
CA TYR A 87 3.71 11.92 -15.85
C TYR A 87 5.19 12.21 -15.64
N VAL A 88 6.04 11.18 -15.55
CA VAL A 88 7.49 11.37 -15.44
C VAL A 88 8.05 12.07 -16.69
N LYS A 89 7.60 11.69 -17.89
CA LYS A 89 8.01 12.34 -19.14
C LYS A 89 7.57 13.81 -19.16
N GLU A 90 6.32 14.09 -18.82
CA GLU A 90 5.78 15.46 -18.78
C GLU A 90 6.54 16.34 -17.77
N ILE A 91 6.85 15.79 -16.59
CA ILE A 91 7.66 16.49 -15.58
C ILE A 91 9.05 16.84 -16.12
N ASP A 92 9.69 15.93 -16.84
CA ASP A 92 11.02 16.16 -17.41
C ASP A 92 10.99 17.21 -18.52
N GLU A 93 9.95 17.21 -19.35
CA GLU A 93 9.72 18.26 -20.36
C GLU A 93 9.52 19.63 -19.70
N LEU A 94 8.63 19.72 -18.72
CA LEU A 94 8.38 20.96 -17.97
C LEU A 94 9.64 21.48 -17.27
N LYS A 95 10.46 20.60 -16.71
CA LYS A 95 11.75 20.98 -16.12
C LYS A 95 12.71 21.57 -17.14
N ARG A 96 12.80 20.98 -18.34
CA ARG A 96 13.65 21.49 -19.43
C ARG A 96 13.16 22.86 -19.91
N GLU A 97 11.86 23.00 -20.12
CA GLU A 97 11.27 24.29 -20.51
C GLU A 97 11.51 25.36 -19.45
N ASN A 98 11.32 25.04 -18.17
CA ASN A 98 11.56 25.97 -17.08
C ASN A 98 13.02 26.43 -17.03
N ALA A 99 13.96 25.52 -17.23
CA ALA A 99 15.38 25.85 -17.29
C ALA A 99 15.71 26.76 -18.49
N ALA A 100 15.15 26.46 -19.67
CA ALA A 100 15.33 27.28 -20.86
C ALA A 100 14.73 28.69 -20.69
N LEU A 101 13.55 28.79 -20.09
CA LEU A 101 12.90 30.07 -19.80
C LEU A 101 13.71 30.89 -18.80
N LYS A 102 14.19 30.29 -17.71
CA LYS A 102 15.06 30.97 -16.73
C LYS A 102 16.33 31.52 -17.38
N SER A 103 16.96 30.74 -18.26
CA SER A 103 18.14 31.22 -19.01
C SER A 103 17.81 32.40 -19.92
N LYS A 104 16.67 32.36 -20.62
CA LYS A 104 16.18 33.48 -21.44
C LYS A 104 15.92 34.73 -20.60
N VAL A 105 15.30 34.59 -19.42
CA VAL A 105 15.03 35.70 -18.52
C VAL A 105 16.34 36.37 -18.09
N VAL A 106 17.31 35.59 -17.60
CA VAL A 106 18.62 36.14 -17.21
C VAL A 106 19.31 36.85 -18.37
N ASN A 107 19.25 36.30 -19.58
CA ASN A 107 19.83 36.95 -20.76
C ASN A 107 19.14 38.28 -21.09
N LEU A 108 17.81 38.32 -21.01
CA LEU A 108 17.04 39.53 -21.27
C LEU A 108 17.28 40.60 -20.21
N GLU A 109 17.34 40.22 -18.93
CA GLU A 109 17.69 41.12 -17.83
C GLU A 109 19.06 41.77 -18.06
N GLN A 110 20.08 40.98 -18.42
CA GLN A 110 21.41 41.53 -18.73
C GLN A 110 21.36 42.51 -19.90
N ARG A 111 20.60 42.18 -20.97
CA ARG A 111 20.47 43.07 -22.12
C ARG A 111 19.76 44.37 -21.77
N VAL A 112 18.79 44.35 -20.87
CA VAL A 112 18.13 45.57 -20.38
C VAL A 112 19.13 46.42 -19.60
N GLU A 113 19.88 45.81 -18.68
CA GLU A 113 20.93 46.51 -17.92
C GLU A 113 21.98 47.15 -18.85
N ASP A 114 22.47 46.40 -19.84
CA ASP A 114 23.44 46.91 -20.81
C ASP A 114 22.90 48.12 -21.60
N LEU A 115 21.61 48.09 -21.96
CA LEU A 115 20.95 49.20 -22.67
C LEU A 115 20.76 50.42 -21.77
N GLU A 116 20.38 50.22 -20.51
CA GLU A 116 20.25 51.30 -19.53
C GLU A 116 21.61 51.97 -19.26
N ASN A 117 22.65 51.15 -19.06
CA ASN A 117 24.02 51.63 -18.87
C ASN A 117 24.55 52.34 -20.13
N TYR A 118 24.26 51.81 -21.32
CA TYR A 118 24.60 52.48 -22.57
C TYR A 118 23.93 53.85 -22.70
N SER A 119 22.63 53.94 -22.36
CA SER A 119 21.88 55.20 -22.39
C SER A 119 22.44 56.25 -21.43
N ARG A 120 23.04 55.84 -20.31
CA ARG A 120 23.59 56.73 -19.28
C ARG A 120 25.11 56.91 -19.36
N ARG A 121 25.75 56.41 -20.41
CA ARG A 121 27.22 56.34 -20.53
C ARG A 121 27.94 57.69 -20.34
N ASN A 122 27.29 58.79 -20.71
CA ASN A 122 27.84 60.15 -20.58
C ASN A 122 27.16 60.97 -19.46
N CYS A 123 26.36 60.34 -18.61
CA CYS A 123 25.72 60.99 -17.48
C CYS A 123 26.63 60.92 -16.25
N LEU A 124 26.64 61.99 -15.46
CA LEU A 124 27.28 62.02 -14.14
C LEU A 124 26.18 62.19 -13.10
N GLU A 125 26.10 61.25 -12.16
CA GLU A 125 25.19 61.34 -11.02
C GLU A 125 25.94 61.95 -9.83
N ILE A 126 25.44 63.08 -9.32
CA ILE A 126 26.06 63.80 -8.21
C ILE A 126 25.05 63.90 -7.07
N HIS A 127 25.40 63.31 -5.93
CA HIS A 127 24.57 63.33 -4.73
C HIS A 127 24.99 64.44 -3.77
N GLY A 128 24.02 64.97 -3.02
CA GLY A 128 24.28 65.90 -1.92
C GLY A 128 24.52 67.35 -2.35
N ILE A 129 24.10 67.75 -3.56
CA ILE A 129 24.08 69.15 -3.97
C ILE A 129 22.85 69.84 -3.35
N PRO A 130 23.01 70.92 -2.56
CA PRO A 130 21.89 71.66 -2.01
C PRO A 130 21.18 72.44 -3.14
N GLU A 131 19.84 72.37 -3.16
CA GLU A 131 19.01 73.03 -4.17
C GLU A 131 18.99 74.56 -4.00
N GLY A 132 19.16 75.29 -5.11
CA GLY A 132 19.02 76.74 -5.17
C GLY A 132 17.55 77.17 -5.21
N ARG A 133 17.23 78.31 -4.59
CA ARG A 133 15.85 78.84 -4.59
C ARG A 133 15.45 79.28 -6.01
N GLY A 134 14.51 78.55 -6.62
CA GLY A 134 14.01 78.82 -7.97
C GLY A 134 14.59 77.94 -9.07
N GLU A 135 15.47 76.99 -8.75
CA GLU A 135 15.89 75.95 -9.69
C GLU A 135 14.75 74.96 -9.95
N ARG A 136 14.59 74.52 -11.21
CA ARG A 136 13.59 73.53 -11.62
C ARG A 136 14.28 72.26 -12.08
N VAL A 137 14.35 71.29 -11.18
CA VAL A 137 14.98 69.98 -11.42
C VAL A 137 14.31 69.20 -12.57
N SER A 138 13.03 69.48 -12.85
CA SER A 138 12.27 68.89 -13.97
C SER A 138 12.73 69.31 -15.36
N ASP A 139 13.48 70.42 -15.49
CA ASP A 139 13.90 70.98 -16.78
C ASP A 139 15.27 70.42 -17.24
N VAL A 140 15.90 69.55 -16.44
CA VAL A 140 17.27 69.01 -16.66
C VAL A 140 17.25 67.52 -17.07
N VAL A 141 16.13 67.03 -17.61
CA VAL A 141 15.98 65.64 -18.11
C VAL A 141 16.38 65.53 -19.57
#